data_AF-A0A6I9NC12-F1
#
_entry.id   AF-A0A6I9NC12-F1
#
_cell.length_a   1.000
_cell.length_b   1.000
_cell.length_c   1.000
_cell.angle_alpha   90.00
_cell.angle_beta   90.00
_cell.angle_gamma   90.00
#
_symmetry.space_group_name_H-M   'P 1'
#
loop_
_entity.id
_entity.type
_entity.pdbx_description
1 polymer ?
#
loop_
_entity_poly.entity_id
_entity_poly.type
_entity_poly.pdbx_seq_one_letter_code
_entity_poly.pdbx_strand_id
1 'polypeptide(L)'
;MEEGYGVMVLNPNENYLEVEKSAMSSPLPSPTEPSDEPAEKRDRKDDKEGKKKREFYEKYRNPQKETETERIPIRENSSSEEHVLYVWDHFVSQAKAKNVFIMAHSYGGLSFVEL
;
A
#
# COMPACT_ATOMS: atom_id res chain seq x y z
N MET A 1 -28.87 31.26 16.89
CA MET A 1 -27.89 30.57 16.05
C MET A 1 -28.40 29.15 15.92
N GLU A 2 -28.57 28.61 14.72
CA GLU A 2 -28.85 27.17 14.58
C GLU A 2 -27.64 26.40 15.09
N GLU A 3 -27.88 25.50 16.05
CA GLU A 3 -26.87 24.58 16.53
C GLU A 3 -26.64 23.52 15.45
N GLY A 4 -25.54 23.68 14.70
CA GLY A 4 -25.05 22.69 13.75
C GLY A 4 -23.88 21.91 14.37
N TYR A 5 -23.75 20.64 13.99
CA TYR A 5 -22.60 19.81 14.33
C TYR A 5 -21.87 19.39 13.05
N GLY A 6 -20.55 19.40 13.10
CA GLY A 6 -19.69 18.79 12.08
C GLY A 6 -19.25 17.41 12.56
N VAL A 7 -19.21 16.44 11.65
CA VAL A 7 -18.67 15.10 11.92
C VAL A 7 -17.51 14.85 10.98
N MET A 8 -16.40 14.39 11.53
CA MET A 8 -15.22 13.98 10.78
C MET A 8 -14.85 12.57 11.21
N VAL A 9 -14.60 11.70 10.23
CA VAL A 9 -14.19 10.31 10.45
C VAL A 9 -12.77 10.17 9.97
N LEU A 10 -11.90 9.69 10.85
CA LEU A 10 -10.48 9.51 10.59
C LEU A 10 -10.15 8.02 10.56
N ASN A 11 -9.28 7.63 9.63
CA ASN A 11 -8.61 6.34 9.66
C ASN A 11 -7.10 6.58 9.81
N PRO A 12 -6.59 6.70 11.05
CA PRO A 12 -5.17 6.99 11.30
C PRO A 12 -4.21 5.90 10.82
N ASN A 13 -4.72 4.71 10.48
CA ASN A 13 -3.92 3.57 10.03
C ASN A 13 -3.73 3.52 8.50
N GLU A 14 -4.47 4.33 7.74
CA GLU A 14 -4.32 4.44 6.28
C GLU A 14 -3.36 5.59 5.94
N ASN A 15 -2.08 5.27 5.87
CA ASN A 15 -1.00 6.21 5.56
C ASN A 15 -0.48 6.12 4.11
N TYR A 16 -1.21 5.43 3.22
CA TYR A 16 -0.83 5.31 1.81
C TYR A 16 -2.04 5.39 0.89
N LEU A 17 -1.80 5.92 -0.31
CA LEU A 17 -2.72 5.87 -1.43
C LEU A 17 -2.37 4.65 -2.28
N GLU A 18 -3.34 3.77 -2.49
CA GLU A 18 -3.19 2.64 -3.40
C GLU A 18 -3.50 3.09 -4.83
N VAL A 19 -2.52 3.00 -5.72
CA VAL A 19 -2.65 3.39 -7.13
C VAL A 19 -2.35 2.20 -8.03
N GLU A 20 -3.04 2.10 -9.16
CA GLU A 20 -2.73 1.07 -10.15
C GLU A 20 -1.37 1.35 -10.79
N LYS A 21 -0.48 0.35 -10.77
CA LYS A 21 0.81 0.42 -11.45
C LYS A 21 0.58 0.42 -12.95
N SER A 22 0.93 1.52 -13.59
CA SER A 22 0.93 1.55 -15.05
C SER A 22 1.96 0.55 -15.59
N ALA A 23 1.61 -0.19 -16.64
CA ALA A 23 2.43 -1.23 -17.26
C ALA A 23 3.70 -0.70 -18.01
N MET A 24 4.27 0.44 -17.59
CA MET A 24 5.48 1.02 -18.16
C MET A 24 6.65 1.01 -17.18
N SER A 25 7.00 -0.17 -16.66
CA SER A 25 8.37 -0.44 -16.24
C SER A 25 8.69 -1.91 -16.46
N SER A 26 9.11 -2.24 -17.68
CA SER A 26 9.81 -3.50 -17.94
C SER A 26 11.08 -3.52 -17.06
N PRO A 27 11.28 -4.53 -16.19
CA PRO A 27 12.55 -4.65 -15.47
C PRO A 27 13.66 -4.95 -16.47
N LEU A 28 14.75 -4.18 -16.43
CA LEU A 28 15.98 -4.56 -17.11
C LEU A 28 16.44 -5.94 -16.60
N PRO A 29 16.90 -6.85 -17.47
CA PRO A 29 17.46 -8.11 -17.03
C PRO A 29 18.76 -7.86 -16.25
N SER A 30 18.86 -8.45 -15.06
CA SER A 30 20.06 -8.42 -14.22
C SER A 30 21.28 -9.05 -14.91
N PRO A 31 22.52 -8.61 -14.61
CA PRO A 31 23.71 -9.14 -15.25
C PRO A 31 23.93 -10.58 -14.79
N THR A 32 24.09 -11.50 -15.75
CA THR A 32 24.43 -12.90 -15.50
C THR A 32 25.94 -13.00 -15.28
N GLU A 33 26.39 -13.38 -14.08
CA GLU A 33 27.76 -13.85 -13.85
C GLU A 33 27.87 -15.34 -14.23
N PRO A 34 28.94 -15.77 -14.94
CA PRO A 34 29.12 -17.15 -15.35
C PRO A 34 29.82 -17.96 -14.25
N SER A 35 29.16 -19.01 -13.74
CA SER A 35 29.81 -20.06 -12.96
C SER A 35 30.21 -21.21 -13.89
N ASP A 36 31.47 -21.62 -13.77
CA ASP A 36 32.18 -22.62 -14.59
C ASP A 36 32.06 -24.05 -14.01
N GLU A 37 32.09 -25.04 -14.91
CA GLU A 37 32.26 -26.52 -14.77
C GLU A 37 31.18 -27.45 -14.10
N PRO A 38 31.11 -28.77 -14.44
CA PRO A 38 31.11 -29.38 -15.79
C PRO A 38 30.06 -30.52 -16.00
N ALA A 39 29.69 -30.74 -17.26
CA ALA A 39 29.16 -31.96 -17.92
C ALA A 39 28.17 -32.92 -17.20
N GLU A 40 26.87 -32.79 -17.50
CA GLU A 40 25.98 -33.95 -17.66
C GLU A 40 25.18 -33.88 -18.97
N LYS A 41 25.47 -34.83 -19.87
CA LYS A 41 24.66 -35.18 -21.03
C LYS A 41 23.38 -35.87 -20.53
N ARG A 42 22.25 -35.16 -20.50
CA ARG A 42 20.88 -35.67 -20.69
C ARG A 42 19.92 -34.51 -21.05
N ASP A 43 19.98 -34.16 -22.34
CA ASP A 43 18.81 -33.92 -23.20
C ASP A 43 17.66 -33.00 -22.72
N ARG A 44 17.92 -31.68 -22.66
CA ARG A 44 17.26 -30.54 -23.39
C ARG A 44 15.77 -30.54 -23.78
N LYS A 45 14.96 -31.55 -23.45
CA LYS A 45 13.55 -31.70 -23.83
C LYS A 45 12.59 -31.39 -22.68
N ASP A 46 12.99 -31.72 -21.45
CA ASP A 46 12.18 -31.51 -20.24
C ASP A 46 12.07 -30.03 -19.82
N ASP A 47 13.10 -29.21 -20.06
CA ASP A 47 13.07 -27.77 -19.76
C ASP A 47 11.99 -27.02 -20.56
N LYS A 48 11.80 -27.40 -21.83
CA LYS A 48 10.77 -26.79 -22.68
C LYS A 48 9.37 -27.15 -22.22
N GLU A 49 9.19 -28.36 -21.69
CA GLU A 49 7.89 -28.85 -21.24
C GLU A 49 7.52 -28.30 -19.85
N GLY A 50 8.50 -28.21 -18.95
CA GLY A 50 8.36 -27.54 -17.65
C GLY A 50 8.08 -26.04 -17.80
N LYS A 51 8.76 -25.37 -18.74
CA LYS A 51 8.51 -23.96 -19.06
C LYS A 51 7.10 -23.74 -19.64
N LYS A 52 6.65 -24.60 -20.57
CA LYS A 52 5.29 -24.56 -21.11
C LYS A 52 4.22 -24.83 -20.07
N LYS A 53 4.45 -25.78 -19.14
CA LYS A 53 3.54 -26.03 -18.02
C LYS A 53 3.46 -24.83 -17.09
N ARG A 54 4.60 -24.22 -16.75
CA ARG A 54 4.65 -23.00 -15.93
C ARG A 54 3.89 -21.85 -16.59
N GLU A 55 4.15 -21.59 -17.86
CA GLU A 55 3.44 -20.58 -18.66
C GLU A 55 1.93 -20.89 -18.78
N PHE A 56 1.56 -22.17 -18.91
CA PHE A 56 0.16 -22.61 -18.93
C PHE A 56 -0.52 -22.33 -17.59
N TYR A 57 0.07 -22.73 -16.47
CA TYR A 57 -0.49 -22.48 -15.14
C TYR A 57 -0.50 -20.98 -14.78
N GLU A 58 0.47 -20.21 -15.27
CA GLU A 58 0.54 -18.75 -15.10
C GLU A 58 -0.55 -18.02 -15.91
N LYS A 59 -0.91 -18.53 -17.09
CA LYS A 59 -2.02 -18.01 -17.90
C LYS A 59 -3.40 -18.18 -17.25
N TYR A 60 -3.57 -19.22 -16.43
CA TYR A 60 -4.82 -19.52 -15.71
C TYR A 60 -4.76 -19.16 -14.22
N ARG A 61 -3.70 -18.50 -13.78
CA ARG A 61 -3.62 -17.90 -12.45
C ARG A 61 -4.64 -16.77 -12.40
N ASN A 62 -5.59 -16.88 -11.47
CA ASN A 62 -6.63 -15.91 -11.08
C ASN A 62 -7.03 -14.87 -12.16
N PRO A 63 -8.21 -14.99 -12.79
CA PRO A 63 -8.74 -13.98 -13.75
C PRO A 63 -8.87 -12.57 -13.16
N GLN A 64 -8.94 -12.45 -11.83
CA GLN A 64 -8.56 -11.24 -11.12
C GLN A 64 -7.04 -11.13 -11.19
N LYS A 65 -6.53 -10.63 -12.32
CA LYS A 65 -5.27 -9.89 -12.26
C LYS A 65 -5.55 -8.77 -11.27
N GLU A 66 -5.14 -8.94 -10.01
CA GLU A 66 -4.85 -7.80 -9.16
C GLU A 66 -3.91 -6.95 -10.02
N THR A 67 -4.43 -5.86 -10.58
CA THR A 67 -3.60 -4.84 -11.19
C THR A 67 -2.50 -4.60 -10.15
N GLU A 68 -1.22 -4.78 -10.50
CA GLU A 68 -0.16 -4.55 -9.52
C GLU A 68 -0.42 -3.15 -8.95
N THR A 69 -0.67 -3.03 -7.65
CA THR A 69 -0.92 -1.73 -7.03
C THR A 69 0.37 -1.25 -6.39
N GLU A 70 0.67 0.03 -6.56
CA GLU A 70 1.75 0.71 -5.86
C GLU A 70 1.15 1.51 -4.70
N ARG A 71 1.84 1.49 -3.55
CA ARG A 71 1.45 2.26 -2.37
C ARG A 71 2.28 3.52 -2.31
N ILE A 72 1.64 4.67 -2.49
CA ILE A 72 2.28 5.98 -2.35
C ILE A 72 2.05 6.47 -0.93
N PRO A 73 3.09 6.71 -0.12
CA PRO A 73 2.91 7.24 1.23
C PRO A 73 2.29 8.64 1.20
N ILE A 74 1.37 8.90 2.12
CA ILE A 74 0.77 10.22 2.30
C ILE A 74 1.74 11.07 3.12
N ARG A 75 2.12 12.24 2.60
CA ARG A 75 3.02 13.18 3.27
C ARG A 75 2.41 13.60 4.63
N GLU A 76 3.27 13.71 5.65
CA GLU A 76 2.89 14.13 7.02
C GLU A 76 1.83 13.24 7.70
N ASN A 77 1.68 12.01 7.22
CA ASN A 77 0.80 10.97 7.77
C ASN A 77 1.64 9.69 7.99
N SER A 78 2.87 9.80 8.48
CA SER A 78 3.74 8.63 8.60
C SER A 78 3.37 7.76 9.81
N SER A 79 2.77 8.37 10.84
CA SER A 79 2.19 7.71 12.01
C SER A 79 0.75 8.19 12.28
N SER A 80 0.04 7.42 13.11
CA SER A 80 -1.33 7.79 13.54
C SER A 80 -1.38 9.11 14.30
N GLU A 81 -0.33 9.39 15.08
CA GLU A 81 -0.16 10.58 15.91
C GLU A 81 0.07 11.81 15.04
N GLU A 82 0.95 11.70 14.03
CA GLU A 82 1.17 12.77 13.05
C GLU A 82 -0.11 13.10 12.28
N HIS A 83 -0.87 12.09 11.88
CA HIS A 83 -2.15 12.29 11.19
C HIS A 83 -3.14 13.06 12.08
N VAL A 84 -3.27 12.65 13.35
CA VAL A 84 -4.16 13.32 14.30
C VAL A 84 -3.76 14.77 14.52
N LEU A 85 -2.47 15.07 14.70
CA LEU A 85 -1.96 16.44 14.81
C LEU A 85 -2.22 17.27 13.56
N TYR A 86 -1.94 16.71 12.38
CA TYR A 86 -2.19 17.38 11.11
C TYR A 86 -3.66 17.81 10.99
N VAL A 87 -4.57 16.89 11.30
CA VAL A 87 -6.01 17.13 11.23
C VAL A 87 -6.45 18.19 12.24
N TRP A 88 -5.90 18.13 13.45
CA TRP A 88 -6.19 19.11 14.48
C TRP A 88 -5.78 20.53 14.07
N ASP A 89 -4.54 20.69 13.60
CA ASP A 89 -3.97 21.98 13.23
C ASP A 89 -4.64 22.62 12.00
N HIS A 90 -5.06 21.80 11.03
CA HIS A 90 -5.58 22.30 9.76
C HIS A 90 -7.11 22.43 9.73
N PHE A 91 -7.84 21.60 10.49
CA PHE A 91 -9.31 21.57 10.41
C PHE A 91 -10.00 21.87 11.74
N VAL A 92 -9.63 21.16 12.81
CA VAL A 92 -10.38 21.24 14.08
C VAL A 92 -10.11 22.56 14.81
N SER A 93 -8.86 22.97 14.91
CA SER A 93 -8.45 24.21 15.59
C SER A 93 -9.01 25.47 14.92
N GLN A 94 -9.28 25.40 13.60
CA GLN A 94 -9.83 26.50 12.80
C GLN A 94 -11.37 26.48 12.76
N ALA A 95 -12.01 25.45 13.32
CA ALA A 95 -13.46 25.33 13.34
C ALA A 95 -14.08 26.37 14.29
N LYS A 96 -15.28 26.86 13.93
CA LYS A 96 -16.10 27.71 14.83
C LYS A 96 -16.73 26.95 16.00
N ALA A 97 -16.42 25.66 16.13
CA ALA A 97 -17.00 24.78 17.14
C ALA A 97 -16.51 25.19 18.54
N LYS A 98 -17.46 25.38 19.46
CA LYS A 98 -17.13 25.69 20.86
C LYS A 98 -16.85 24.43 21.69
N ASN A 99 -17.47 23.32 21.30
CA ASN A 99 -17.35 22.03 21.96
C ASN A 99 -16.88 21.02 20.92
N VAL A 100 -15.83 20.27 21.25
CA VAL A 100 -15.29 19.21 20.41
C VAL A 100 -15.37 17.91 21.20
N PHE A 101 -15.93 16.87 20.56
CA PHE A 101 -16.01 15.53 21.13
C PHE A 101 -15.14 14.59 20.28
N ILE A 102 -14.28 13.83 20.95
CA ILE A 102 -13.43 12.83 20.30
C ILE A 102 -14.01 11.46 20.64
N MET A 103 -14.36 10.70 19.61
CA MET A 103 -14.78 9.31 19.73
C MET A 103 -13.71 8.44 19.07
N ALA A 104 -13.01 7.66 19.88
CA ALA A 104 -11.87 6.88 19.43
C ALA A 104 -12.02 5.40 19.77
N HIS A 105 -11.38 4.55 18.96
CA HIS A 105 -11.39 3.10 19.14
C HIS A 105 -9.95 2.56 19.15
N SER A 106 -9.65 1.70 20.13
CA SER A 106 -8.34 1.04 20.26
C SER A 106 -7.17 2.05 20.27
N TYR A 107 -6.09 1.78 19.53
CA TYR A 107 -4.90 2.64 19.45
C TYR A 107 -5.22 4.06 19.01
N GLY A 108 -6.30 4.27 18.24
CA GLY A 108 -6.73 5.60 17.84
C GLY A 108 -7.05 6.50 19.03
N GLY A 109 -7.37 5.97 20.21
CA GLY A 109 -7.54 6.76 21.43
C GLY A 109 -6.21 7.22 22.05
N LEU A 110 -5.16 6.41 21.93
CA LEU A 110 -3.82 6.77 22.40
C LEU A 110 -3.23 7.91 21.57
N SER A 111 -3.54 7.96 20.28
CA SER A 111 -3.07 9.02 19.36
C SER A 111 -3.54 10.43 19.74
N PHE A 112 -4.54 10.57 20.63
CA PHE A 112 -5.03 11.87 21.13
C PHE A 112 -4.54 12.22 22.54
N VAL A 113 -3.73 11.37 23.19
CA VAL A 113 -3.27 11.62 24.57
C VAL A 113 -2.32 12.82 24.63
N GLU A 114 -1.53 13.03 23.59
CA GLU A 114 -0.54 14.12 23.49
C GLU A 114 -1.01 15.29 22.60
N LEU A 115 -2.31 15.37 22.33
CA LEU A 115 -2.92 16.43 21.52
C LEU A 115 -2.90 17.80 22.22
#